data_AF-A0A3B8Y7F0-F1
#
_entry.id   AF-A0A3B8Y7F0-F1
#
_cell.length_a   1.000
_cell.length_b   1.000
_cell.length_c   1.000
_cell.angle_alpha   90.00
_cell.angle_beta   90.00
_cell.angle_gamma   90.00
#
_symmetry.space_group_name_H-M   'P 1'
#
loop_
_entity.id
_entity.type
_entity.pdbx_description
1 polymer ?
#
loop_
_entity_poly.entity_id
_entity_poly.type
_entity_poly.pdbx_seq_one_letter_code
_entity_poly.pdbx_strand_id
1 'polypeptide(L)'
;GVRIAAIGYAIPGSVIAVGILIPLGRLDNVISNLLEELLGLRTGLLISGTIVALIYAYLVRFLAVAFGSVETSLSKIKPSLDDAARSLGYTPKNTLIKIHTPLMSGGMLTAIMLVFVDVMKELPATLVIRPFNFDTLAIRVYQYASDERLIDAAAPALAIVAVGLIPVIFLSVQVAKSRN
;
A
#
# COMPACT_ATOMS: atom_id res chain seq x y z
N GLY A 1 -7.24 -17.68 -1.24
CA GLY A 1 -6.63 -16.45 -0.71
C GLY A 1 -5.82 -15.72 -1.76
N VAL A 2 -4.64 -16.23 -2.10
CA VAL A 2 -3.63 -15.57 -2.96
C VAL A 2 -4.15 -15.17 -4.35
N ARG A 3 -4.94 -16.03 -5.01
CA ARG A 3 -5.54 -15.71 -6.31
C ARG A 3 -6.50 -14.51 -6.28
N ILE A 4 -7.17 -14.25 -5.16
CA ILE A 4 -8.07 -13.09 -5.00
C ILE A 4 -7.24 -11.84 -4.75
N ALA A 5 -6.19 -11.93 -3.94
CA ALA A 5 -5.27 -10.81 -3.69
C ALA A 5 -4.54 -10.36 -4.97
N ALA A 6 -4.17 -11.30 -5.86
CA ALA A 6 -3.47 -11.01 -7.11
C ALA A 6 -4.30 -10.21 -8.13
N ILE A 7 -5.64 -10.18 -8.01
CA ILE A 7 -6.53 -9.47 -8.94
C ILE A 7 -6.23 -7.96 -8.91
N GLY A 8 -5.94 -7.39 -7.75
CA GLY A 8 -5.62 -5.97 -7.60
C GLY A 8 -4.35 -5.53 -8.34
N TYR A 9 -3.43 -6.44 -8.63
CA TYR A 9 -2.21 -6.13 -9.39
C TYR A 9 -2.46 -6.08 -10.90
N ALA A 10 -3.38 -6.90 -11.41
CA ALA A 10 -3.70 -6.97 -12.84
C ALA A 10 -4.57 -5.80 -13.32
N ILE A 11 -5.23 -5.09 -12.39
CA ILE A 11 -6.13 -3.99 -12.72
C ILE A 11 -5.33 -2.67 -12.79
N PRO A 12 -5.52 -1.85 -13.84
CA PRO A 12 -4.92 -0.52 -13.90
C PRO A 12 -5.32 0.34 -12.69
N GLY A 13 -4.40 1.15 -12.15
CA GLY A 13 -4.64 1.93 -10.93
C GLY A 13 -5.84 2.88 -11.04
N SER A 14 -6.09 3.43 -12.23
CA SER A 14 -7.27 4.26 -12.52
C SER A 14 -8.59 3.47 -12.43
N VAL A 15 -8.62 2.21 -12.87
CA VAL A 15 -9.81 1.36 -12.80
C VAL A 15 -10.10 0.97 -11.35
N ILE A 16 -9.07 0.63 -10.57
CA ILE A 16 -9.20 0.41 -9.12
C ILE A 16 -9.77 1.67 -8.46
N ALA A 17 -9.23 2.83 -8.83
CA ALA A 17 -9.64 4.09 -8.26
C ALA A 17 -11.12 4.41 -8.50
N VAL A 18 -11.59 4.32 -9.73
CA VAL A 18 -13.01 4.51 -10.07
C VAL A 18 -13.89 3.47 -9.37
N GLY A 19 -13.44 2.20 -9.35
CA GLY A 19 -14.15 1.11 -8.68
C GLY A 19 -14.29 1.30 -7.17
N ILE A 20 -13.38 2.04 -6.54
CA ILE A 20 -13.39 2.37 -5.11
C ILE A 20 -14.19 3.65 -4.82
N LEU A 21 -14.05 4.69 -5.65
CA LEU A 21 -14.72 5.98 -5.42
C LEU A 21 -16.25 5.87 -5.48
N ILE A 22 -16.78 5.10 -6.42
CA ILE A 22 -18.23 4.94 -6.59
C ILE A 22 -18.90 4.39 -5.31
N PRO A 23 -18.46 3.25 -4.73
CA PRO A 23 -19.05 2.75 -3.49
C PRO A 23 -18.72 3.63 -2.28
N LEU A 24 -17.50 4.17 -2.17
CA LEU A 24 -17.15 5.06 -1.05
C LEU A 24 -17.97 6.34 -1.06
N GLY A 25 -18.20 6.95 -2.22
CA GLY A 25 -19.05 8.14 -2.35
C GLY A 25 -20.50 7.86 -1.98
N ARG A 26 -21.05 6.68 -2.35
CA ARG A 26 -22.38 6.27 -1.89
C ARG A 26 -22.46 6.12 -0.38
N LEU A 27 -21.45 5.51 0.22
CA LEU A 27 -21.36 5.34 1.66
C LEU A 27 -21.25 6.68 2.39
N ASP A 28 -20.43 7.61 1.89
CA ASP A 28 -20.34 8.98 2.40
C ASP A 28 -21.69 9.69 2.36
N ASN A 29 -22.42 9.59 1.25
CA ASN A 29 -23.74 10.22 1.13
C ASN A 29 -24.75 9.61 2.11
N VAL A 30 -24.74 8.29 2.32
CA VAL A 30 -25.60 7.63 3.31
C VAL A 30 -25.28 8.12 4.73
N ILE A 31 -23.99 8.20 5.07
CA ILE A 31 -23.55 8.69 6.38
C ILE A 31 -23.92 10.17 6.56
N SER A 32 -23.67 11.01 5.54
CA SER A 32 -23.98 12.43 5.58
C SER A 32 -25.48 12.66 5.74
N ASN A 33 -26.33 11.92 5.02
CA ASN A 33 -27.79 12.03 5.14
C ASN A 33 -28.27 11.61 6.54
N LEU A 34 -27.73 10.52 7.09
CA LEU A 34 -28.09 10.04 8.42
C LEU A 34 -27.66 11.04 9.52
N LEU A 35 -26.47 11.64 9.39
CA LEU A 35 -25.99 12.66 10.32
C LEU A 35 -26.78 13.97 10.21
N GLU A 36 -27.23 14.34 9.01
CA GLU A 36 -28.11 15.48 8.81
C GLU A 36 -29.48 15.22 9.46
N GLU A 37 -30.05 14.03 9.30
CA GLU A 37 -31.34 13.65 9.89
C GLU A 37 -31.29 13.55 11.43
N LEU A 38 -30.23 12.97 11.98
CA LEU A 38 -30.12 12.75 13.43
C LEU A 38 -29.59 13.95 14.20
N LEU A 39 -28.65 14.71 13.63
CA LEU A 39 -27.89 15.75 14.32
C LEU A 39 -27.96 17.13 13.65
N GLY A 40 -28.60 17.25 12.48
CA GLY A 40 -28.65 18.49 11.71
C GLY A 40 -27.28 18.92 11.13
N LEU A 41 -26.29 18.01 11.13
CA LEU A 41 -24.92 18.31 10.72
C LEU A 41 -24.69 17.95 9.25
N ARG A 42 -24.29 18.93 8.44
CA ARG A 42 -23.89 18.73 7.04
C ARG A 42 -22.39 18.48 6.95
N THR A 43 -21.99 17.22 6.78
CA THR A 43 -20.59 16.79 6.83
C THR A 43 -19.94 16.62 5.45
N GLY A 44 -20.73 16.44 4.39
CA GLY A 44 -20.20 16.28 3.02
C GLY A 44 -19.42 14.97 2.85
N LEU A 45 -18.39 14.98 1.99
CA LEU A 45 -17.58 13.79 1.67
C LEU A 45 -16.52 13.53 2.76
N LEU A 46 -16.86 12.72 3.76
CA LEU A 46 -15.98 12.43 4.90
C LEU A 46 -14.82 11.48 4.56
N ILE A 47 -15.06 10.47 3.71
CA ILE A 47 -14.09 9.41 3.44
C ILE A 47 -13.53 9.53 2.02
N SER A 48 -14.40 9.71 1.03
CA SER A 48 -14.03 9.86 -0.38
C SER A 48 -13.35 11.19 -0.69
N GLY A 49 -13.60 12.23 0.13
CA GLY A 49 -12.97 13.55 0.00
C GLY A 49 -11.64 13.70 0.72
N THR A 50 -11.13 12.65 1.39
CA THR A 50 -9.91 12.70 2.20
C THR A 50 -8.85 11.73 1.69
N ILE A 51 -7.66 11.77 2.30
CA ILE A 51 -6.56 10.84 1.98
C ILE A 51 -6.91 9.37 2.28
N VAL A 52 -7.97 9.11 3.05
CA VAL A 52 -8.39 7.75 3.43
C VAL A 52 -8.74 6.92 2.19
N ALA A 53 -9.48 7.49 1.23
CA ALA A 53 -9.79 6.79 -0.02
C ALA A 53 -8.52 6.45 -0.83
N LEU A 54 -7.52 7.34 -0.81
CA LEU A 54 -6.24 7.12 -1.50
C LEU A 54 -5.45 5.99 -0.84
N ILE A 55 -5.37 5.99 0.49
CA ILE A 55 -4.72 4.91 1.26
C ILE A 55 -5.42 3.59 0.98
N TYR A 56 -6.75 3.55 0.97
CA TYR A 56 -7.50 2.34 0.68
C TYR A 56 -7.24 1.82 -0.75
N ALA A 57 -7.17 2.70 -1.75
CA ALA A 57 -6.81 2.32 -3.11
C ALA A 57 -5.40 1.74 -3.21
N TYR A 58 -4.43 2.33 -2.51
CA TYR A 58 -3.08 1.78 -2.42
C TYR A 58 -3.04 0.43 -1.72
N LEU A 59 -3.81 0.25 -0.65
CA LEU A 59 -3.94 -1.05 0.02
C LEU A 59 -4.42 -2.08 -0.99
N VAL A 60 -5.55 -1.87 -1.66
CA VAL A 60 -6.09 -2.83 -2.64
C VAL A 60 -5.09 -3.16 -3.76
N ARG A 61 -4.40 -2.14 -4.29
CA ARG A 61 -3.47 -2.29 -5.41
C ARG A 61 -2.19 -3.03 -5.03
N PHE A 62 -1.58 -2.67 -3.90
CA PHE A 62 -0.26 -3.16 -3.50
C PHE A 62 -0.31 -4.36 -2.54
N LEU A 63 -1.51 -4.78 -2.13
CA LEU A 63 -1.71 -5.95 -1.27
C LEU A 63 -1.08 -7.21 -1.87
N ALA A 64 -1.25 -7.44 -3.17
CA ALA A 64 -0.70 -8.60 -3.87
C ALA A 64 0.83 -8.69 -3.73
N VAL A 65 1.51 -7.55 -3.90
CA VAL A 65 2.98 -7.45 -3.83
C VAL A 65 3.46 -7.76 -2.42
N ALA A 66 2.78 -7.21 -1.41
CA ALA A 66 3.08 -7.51 -0.01
C ALA A 66 2.88 -8.99 0.32
N PHE A 67 1.76 -9.58 -0.11
CA PHE A 67 1.43 -10.98 0.14
C PHE A 67 2.49 -11.93 -0.42
N GLY A 68 2.99 -11.70 -1.64
CA GLY A 68 4.01 -12.59 -2.23
C GLY A 68 5.29 -12.66 -1.39
N SER A 69 5.73 -11.52 -0.85
CA SER A 69 6.92 -11.46 0.02
C SER A 69 6.69 -12.13 1.38
N VAL A 70 5.51 -11.91 1.96
CA VAL A 70 5.11 -12.52 3.24
C VAL A 70 4.95 -14.03 3.10
N GLU A 71 4.27 -14.51 2.05
CA GLU A 71 4.06 -15.94 1.77
C GLU A 71 5.39 -16.67 1.55
N THR A 72 6.30 -16.10 0.77
CA THR A 72 7.64 -16.64 0.55
C THR A 72 8.45 -16.75 1.84
N SER A 73 8.17 -15.91 2.82
CA SER A 73 8.86 -15.91 4.11
C SER A 73 8.21 -16.87 5.10
N LEU A 74 6.88 -16.98 5.06
CA LEU A 74 6.12 -17.94 5.84
C LEU A 74 6.43 -19.37 5.42
N SER A 75 6.59 -19.64 4.12
CA SER A 75 6.90 -20.98 3.59
C SER A 75 8.25 -21.53 4.04
N LYS A 76 9.15 -20.66 4.54
CA LYS A 76 10.44 -21.05 5.13
C LYS A 76 10.32 -21.52 6.58
N ILE A 77 9.20 -21.24 7.26
CA ILE A 77 8.96 -21.67 8.64
C ILE A 77 8.51 -23.13 8.63
N LYS A 78 9.24 -23.98 9.36
CA LYS A 78 8.93 -25.42 9.45
C LYS A 78 7.71 -25.64 10.36
N PRO A 79 6.77 -26.54 9.99
CA PRO A 79 5.61 -26.88 10.83
C PRO A 79 5.98 -27.38 12.24
N SER A 80 7.16 -27.99 12.40
CA SER A 80 7.65 -28.46 13.70
C SER A 80 7.81 -27.36 14.75
N LEU A 81 7.97 -26.10 14.33
CA LEU A 81 8.00 -24.95 15.25
C LEU A 81 6.63 -24.70 15.88
N ASP A 82 5.55 -24.96 15.15
CA ASP A 82 4.18 -24.79 15.64
C ASP A 82 3.82 -25.91 16.62
N ASP A 83 4.24 -27.13 16.32
CA ASP A 83 4.05 -28.29 17.22
C ASP A 83 4.83 -28.12 18.52
N ALA A 84 6.07 -27.60 18.45
CA ALA A 84 6.87 -27.27 19.62
C ALA A 84 6.24 -26.14 20.45
N ALA A 85 5.77 -25.07 19.80
CA ALA A 85 5.10 -23.96 20.47
C ALA A 85 3.84 -24.43 21.22
N ARG A 86 3.01 -25.26 20.56
CA ARG A 86 1.81 -25.86 21.19
C ARG A 86 2.16 -26.75 22.37
N SER A 87 3.21 -27.57 22.25
CA SER A 87 3.68 -28.44 23.34
C SER A 87 4.18 -27.65 24.56
N LEU A 88 4.71 -26.45 24.34
CA LEU A 88 5.11 -25.50 25.38
C LEU A 88 3.97 -24.63 25.91
N GLY A 89 2.72 -24.90 25.51
CA GLY A 89 1.52 -24.19 25.98
C GLY A 89 1.28 -22.82 25.32
N TYR A 90 1.95 -22.51 24.20
CA TYR A 90 1.70 -21.26 23.48
C TYR A 90 0.36 -21.31 22.72
N THR A 91 -0.40 -20.22 22.81
CA THR A 91 -1.60 -20.01 22.00
C THR A 91 -1.22 -19.61 20.56
N PRO A 92 -2.08 -19.84 19.55
CA PRO A 92 -1.81 -19.45 18.16
C PRO A 92 -1.40 -17.98 17.99
N LYS A 93 -2.04 -17.07 18.75
CA LYS A 93 -1.69 -15.65 18.75
C LYS A 93 -0.26 -15.41 19.27
N ASN A 94 0.13 -16.11 20.34
CA ASN A 94 1.48 -15.98 20.89
C ASN A 94 2.52 -16.60 19.96
N THR A 95 2.23 -17.74 19.31
CA THR A 95 3.09 -18.34 18.29
C THR A 95 3.30 -17.38 17.11
N LEU A 96 2.23 -16.75 16.62
CA LEU A 96 2.31 -15.77 15.53
C LEU A 96 3.21 -14.57 15.90
N ILE A 97 2.99 -13.97 17.06
CA ILE A 97 3.70 -12.75 17.47
C ILE A 97 5.14 -13.04 17.91
N LYS A 98 5.38 -14.11 18.67
CA LYS A 98 6.68 -14.38 19.29
C LYS A 98 7.60 -15.27 18.45
N ILE A 99 7.05 -16.07 17.54
CA ILE A 99 7.83 -17.02 16.73
C ILE A 99 7.77 -16.62 15.26
N HIS A 100 6.59 -16.54 14.65
CA HIS A 100 6.48 -16.28 13.21
C HIS A 100 6.91 -14.87 12.84
N THR A 101 6.45 -13.85 13.56
CA THR A 101 6.72 -12.44 13.21
C THR A 101 8.23 -12.13 13.21
N PRO A 102 9.03 -12.51 14.24
CA PRO A 102 10.47 -12.32 14.21
C PRO A 102 11.17 -13.12 13.10
N LEU A 103 10.74 -14.37 12.86
CA LEU A 103 11.31 -15.23 11.80
C LEU A 103 11.02 -14.69 10.39
N MET A 104 9.87 -14.04 10.20
CA MET A 104 9.47 -13.45 8.92
C MET A 104 9.90 -11.98 8.77
N SER A 105 10.58 -11.40 9.75
CA SER A 105 10.91 -9.97 9.79
C SER A 105 11.65 -9.47 8.54
N GLY A 106 12.61 -10.23 8.02
CA GLY A 106 13.30 -9.89 6.77
C GLY A 106 12.39 -9.90 5.54
N GLY A 107 11.43 -10.83 5.51
CA GLY A 107 10.37 -10.90 4.51
C GLY A 107 9.40 -9.74 4.56
N MET A 108 8.99 -9.37 5.77
CA MET A 108 8.13 -8.22 6.02
C MET A 108 8.82 -6.92 5.63
N LEU A 109 10.12 -6.79 5.95
CA LEU A 109 10.93 -5.66 5.53
C LEU A 109 11.02 -5.58 4.01
N THR A 110 11.20 -6.71 3.32
CA THR A 110 11.18 -6.77 1.86
C THR A 110 9.84 -6.32 1.29
N ALA A 111 8.72 -6.81 1.85
CA ALA A 111 7.38 -6.41 1.47
C ALA A 111 7.17 -4.89 1.60
N ILE A 112 7.57 -4.32 2.75
CA ILE A 112 7.45 -2.89 3.02
C ILE A 112 8.26 -2.08 2.01
N MET A 113 9.50 -2.47 1.73
CA MET A 113 10.37 -1.75 0.80
C MET A 113 9.83 -1.79 -0.63
N LEU A 114 9.30 -2.94 -1.08
CA LEU A 114 8.68 -3.06 -2.40
C LEU A 114 7.43 -2.18 -2.53
N VAL A 115 6.51 -2.28 -1.56
CA VAL A 115 5.29 -1.47 -1.55
C VAL A 115 5.62 0.02 -1.49
N PHE A 116 6.62 0.43 -0.71
CA PHE A 116 7.05 1.81 -0.62
C PHE A 116 7.53 2.37 -1.97
N VAL A 117 8.39 1.62 -2.67
CA VAL A 117 8.88 2.02 -4.01
C VAL A 117 7.74 2.12 -5.01
N ASP A 118 6.77 1.21 -4.94
CA ASP A 118 5.62 1.23 -5.84
C ASP A 118 4.65 2.39 -5.56
N VAL A 119 4.34 2.65 -4.29
CA VAL A 119 3.47 3.75 -3.86
C VAL A 119 4.07 5.11 -4.22
N MET A 120 5.38 5.28 -4.07
CA MET A 120 6.07 6.56 -4.36
C MET A 120 5.85 7.06 -5.79
N LYS A 121 5.83 6.14 -6.77
CA LYS A 121 5.66 6.44 -8.20
C LYS A 121 4.24 6.22 -8.69
N GLU A 122 3.30 5.92 -7.79
CA GLU A 122 1.93 5.64 -8.19
C GLU A 122 1.21 6.92 -8.62
N LEU A 123 0.83 6.94 -9.89
CA LEU A 123 0.20 8.08 -10.56
C LEU A 123 -1.28 7.80 -10.91
N PRO A 124 -1.65 6.67 -11.54
CA PRO A 124 -3.01 6.48 -12.05
C PRO A 124 -4.10 6.53 -10.99
N ALA A 125 -3.92 5.83 -9.86
CA ALA A 125 -4.91 5.87 -8.78
C ALA A 125 -4.98 7.27 -8.12
N THR A 126 -3.82 7.90 -7.97
CA THR A 126 -3.64 9.21 -7.33
C THR A 126 -4.29 10.33 -8.13
N LEU A 127 -4.17 10.32 -9.45
CA LEU A 127 -4.81 11.30 -10.34
C LEU A 127 -6.33 11.31 -10.17
N VAL A 128 -6.92 10.16 -9.85
CA VAL A 128 -8.37 9.99 -9.76
C VAL A 128 -8.88 10.27 -8.35
N ILE A 129 -8.15 9.86 -7.31
CA ILE A 129 -8.65 9.87 -5.92
C ILE A 129 -8.14 11.06 -5.09
N ARG A 130 -6.99 11.65 -5.42
CA ARG A 130 -6.34 12.62 -4.53
C ARG A 130 -7.31 13.71 -4.05
N PRO A 131 -7.31 14.05 -2.75
CA PRO A 131 -8.11 15.17 -2.27
C PRO A 131 -7.57 16.49 -2.84
N PHE A 132 -8.39 17.54 -2.77
CA PHE A 132 -7.99 18.88 -3.22
C PHE A 132 -6.73 19.35 -2.48
N ASN A 133 -5.84 20.05 -3.19
CA ASN A 133 -4.56 20.56 -2.69
C ASN A 133 -3.58 19.49 -2.18
N PHE A 134 -3.75 18.22 -2.58
CA PHE A 134 -2.82 17.15 -2.24
C PHE A 134 -2.10 16.62 -3.49
N ASP A 135 -0.97 17.24 -3.81
CA ASP A 135 -0.12 16.82 -4.93
C ASP A 135 1.09 16.04 -4.42
N THR A 136 1.18 14.78 -4.86
CA THR A 136 2.38 13.96 -4.64
C THR A 136 3.50 14.36 -5.60
N LEU A 137 4.73 13.90 -5.34
CA LEU A 137 5.84 14.12 -6.28
C LEU A 137 5.53 13.57 -7.67
N ALA A 138 4.92 12.39 -7.77
CA ALA A 138 4.53 11.78 -9.04
C ALA A 138 3.53 12.65 -9.81
N ILE A 139 2.59 13.27 -9.09
CA ILE A 139 1.62 14.20 -9.66
C ILE A 139 2.30 15.47 -10.17
N ARG A 140 3.22 16.06 -9.41
CA ARG A 140 3.95 17.26 -9.84
C ARG A 140 4.82 17.01 -11.06
N VAL A 141 5.51 15.87 -11.11
CA VAL A 141 6.26 15.45 -12.30
C VAL A 141 5.32 15.37 -13.51
N TYR A 142 4.17 14.71 -13.34
CA TYR A 142 3.18 14.58 -14.41
C TYR A 142 2.65 15.94 -14.89
N GLN A 143 2.26 16.83 -13.97
CA GLN A 143 1.77 18.17 -14.30
C GLN A 143 2.81 18.99 -15.07
N TYR A 144 4.03 19.12 -14.53
CA TYR A 144 5.08 19.90 -15.21
C TYR A 144 5.50 19.29 -16.55
N ALA A 145 5.52 17.96 -16.67
CA ALA A 145 5.81 17.30 -17.94
C ALA A 145 4.68 17.52 -18.96
N SER A 146 3.41 17.45 -18.55
CA SER A 146 2.25 17.73 -19.40
C SER A 146 2.18 19.20 -19.84
N ASP A 147 2.69 20.12 -19.01
CA ASP A 147 2.79 21.55 -19.33
C ASP A 147 4.06 21.89 -20.15
N GLU A 148 4.80 20.89 -20.65
CA GLU A 148 6.08 21.03 -21.37
C GLU A 148 7.20 21.71 -20.56
N ARG A 149 7.03 21.83 -19.24
CA ARG A 149 7.98 22.43 -18.29
C ARG A 149 8.96 21.38 -17.74
N LEU A 150 9.76 20.79 -18.62
CA LEU A 150 10.67 19.69 -18.27
C LEU A 150 11.72 20.07 -17.21
N ILE A 151 12.16 21.33 -17.20
CA ILE A 151 13.11 21.84 -16.21
C ILE A 151 12.50 21.80 -14.80
N ASP A 152 11.23 22.20 -14.66
CA ASP A 152 10.53 22.19 -13.38
C ASP A 152 10.15 20.76 -12.95
N ALA A 153 9.90 19.86 -13.91
CA ALA A 153 9.67 18.43 -13.66
C ALA A 153 10.92 17.69 -13.12
N ALA A 154 12.12 18.19 -13.42
CA ALA A 154 13.36 17.53 -13.06
C ALA A 154 13.55 17.40 -11.54
N ALA A 155 13.27 18.45 -10.77
CA ALA A 155 13.43 18.45 -9.32
C ALA A 155 12.59 17.37 -8.61
N PRO A 156 11.25 17.30 -8.80
CA PRO A 156 10.44 16.26 -8.16
C PRO A 156 10.75 14.86 -8.73
N ALA A 157 11.16 14.73 -9.99
CA ALA A 157 11.58 13.45 -10.56
C ALA A 157 12.87 12.92 -9.90
N LEU A 158 13.88 13.79 -9.75
CA LEU A 158 15.13 13.45 -9.06
C LEU A 158 14.88 13.11 -7.58
N ALA A 159 13.94 13.78 -6.92
CA ALA A 159 13.56 13.45 -5.56
C ALA A 159 12.96 12.03 -5.45
N ILE A 160 12.08 11.64 -6.38
CA ILE A 160 11.53 10.27 -6.45
C ILE A 160 12.67 9.26 -6.63
N VAL A 161 13.61 9.52 -7.55
CA VAL A 161 14.75 8.64 -7.81
C VAL A 161 15.64 8.53 -6.58
N ALA A 162 16.04 9.65 -5.98
CA ALA A 162 16.94 9.67 -4.82
C ALA A 162 16.35 8.90 -3.64
N VAL A 163 15.09 9.14 -3.30
CA VAL A 163 14.42 8.45 -2.19
C VAL A 163 14.12 6.99 -2.53
N GLY A 164 13.76 6.69 -3.79
CA GLY A 164 13.48 5.33 -4.25
C GLY A 164 14.73 4.44 -4.34
N LEU A 165 15.92 5.01 -4.49
CA LEU A 165 17.17 4.26 -4.49
C LEU A 165 17.53 3.70 -3.11
N ILE A 166 17.16 4.36 -2.03
CA ILE A 166 17.44 3.91 -0.65
C ILE A 166 16.92 2.47 -0.40
N PRO A 167 15.62 2.17 -0.55
CA PRO A 167 15.09 0.82 -0.36
C PRO A 167 15.65 -0.17 -1.37
N VAL A 168 15.86 0.24 -2.63
CA VAL A 168 16.40 -0.64 -3.69
C VAL A 168 17.81 -1.10 -3.35
N ILE A 169 18.72 -0.17 -3.02
CA ILE A 169 20.10 -0.49 -2.63
C ILE A 169 20.10 -1.38 -1.41
N PHE A 170 19.29 -1.04 -0.39
CA PHE A 170 19.20 -1.83 0.83
C PHE A 170 18.74 -3.27 0.57
N LEU A 171 17.74 -3.47 -0.28
CA LEU A 171 17.30 -4.80 -0.71
C LEU A 171 18.38 -5.54 -1.51
N SER A 172 19.02 -4.86 -2.47
CA SER A 172 20.11 -5.46 -3.27
C SER A 172 21.25 -5.96 -2.39
N VAL A 173 21.64 -5.20 -1.38
CA VAL A 173 22.69 -5.60 -0.42
C VAL A 173 22.24 -6.80 0.43
N GLN A 174 20.99 -6.81 0.91
CA GLN A 174 20.48 -7.96 1.69
C GLN A 174 20.42 -9.24 0.85
N VAL A 175 19.95 -9.15 -0.40
CA VAL A 175 19.91 -10.30 -1.30
C VAL A 175 21.32 -10.83 -1.59
N ALA A 176 22.30 -9.93 -1.83
CA ALA A 176 23.69 -10.31 -2.03
C ALA A 176 24.28 -11.03 -0.81
N LYS A 177 24.01 -10.55 0.41
CA LYS A 177 24.48 -11.20 1.65
C LYS A 177 23.84 -12.57 1.89
N SER A 178 22.58 -12.77 1.50
CA SER A 178 21.88 -14.06 1.70
C SER A 178 22.34 -15.19 0.78
N ARG A 179 23.08 -14.87 -0.29
CA ARG A 179 23.60 -15.83 -1.28
C ARG A 179 25.02 -16.33 -0.96
N ASN A 180 25.71 -15.67 -0.03
CA ASN A 180 27.04 -16.04 0.47
C ASN A 180 26.92 -16.77 1.80
#